data_AF-V5H8P7-F1
#
_entry.id   AF-V5H8P7-F1
#
_cell.length_a   1.000
_cell.length_b   1.000
_cell.length_c   1.000
_cell.angle_alpha   90.00
_cell.angle_beta   90.00
_cell.angle_gamma   90.00
#
_symmetry.space_group_name_H-M   'P 1'
#
loop_
_entity.id
_entity.type
_entity.pdbx_description
1 polymer ?
#
loop_
_entity_poly.entity_id
_entity_poly.type
_entity_poly.pdbx_seq_one_letter_code
_entity_poly.pdbx_strand_id
1 'polypeptide(L)'
;VFIAVKALSYLRKSGSLKPRRTLRAVTLDYSEGNGLVGAAEFVRRHRDEMDNVSLAIESDTGTFAPYGLTTSSESNLTQCILREVLSLMAPIGATTLELSVRGSDVDKLHALGVPVSDATQSQ
;
A
#
# COMPACT_ATOMS: atom_id res chain seq x y z
N VAL A 1 14.54 -6.26 -0.71
CA VAL A 1 14.54 -5.28 0.40
C VAL A 1 13.16 -5.29 1.04
N PHE A 2 13.04 -5.38 2.38
CA PHE A 2 11.73 -5.44 3.06
C PHE A 2 11.24 -4.06 3.51
N ILE A 3 10.76 -3.24 2.56
CA ILE A 3 10.38 -1.82 2.82
C ILE A 3 9.28 -1.71 3.89
N ALA A 4 8.16 -2.40 3.71
CA ALA A 4 7.01 -2.33 4.63
C ALA A 4 7.36 -2.80 6.06
N VAL A 5 8.11 -3.89 6.19
CA VAL A 5 8.55 -4.41 7.49
C VAL A 5 9.48 -3.41 8.20
N LYS A 6 10.38 -2.75 7.45
CA LYS A 6 11.29 -1.75 8.00
C LYS A 6 10.55 -0.49 8.44
N ALA A 7 9.59 -0.01 7.65
CA ALA A 7 8.74 1.12 8.01
C ALA A 7 7.99 0.87 9.33
N LEU A 8 7.38 -0.31 9.49
CA LEU A 8 6.70 -0.69 10.73
C LEU A 8 7.65 -0.77 11.93
N SER A 9 8.88 -1.24 11.71
CA SER A 9 9.93 -1.25 12.74
C SER A 9 10.28 0.16 13.23
N TYR A 10 10.40 1.13 12.32
CA TYR A 10 10.67 2.53 12.69
C TYR A 10 9.50 3.15 13.46
N LEU A 11 8.26 2.93 13.03
CA LEU A 11 7.08 3.39 13.76
C LEU A 11 7.06 2.85 15.19
N ARG A 12 7.28 1.54 15.37
CA ARG A 12 7.35 0.91 16.69
C ARG A 12 8.48 1.47 17.56
N LYS A 13 9.65 1.75 16.98
CA LYS A 13 10.81 2.29 17.70
C LYS A 13 10.67 3.75 18.12
N SER A 14 9.86 4.53 17.39
CA SER A 14 9.64 5.95 17.71
C SER A 14 9.01 6.15 19.11
N GLY A 15 8.25 5.16 19.60
CA GLY A 15 7.68 5.13 20.96
C GLY A 15 6.53 6.12 21.21
N SER A 16 6.51 7.26 20.51
CA SER A 16 5.52 8.34 20.65
C SER A 16 4.33 8.20 19.70
N LEU A 17 4.50 7.49 18.58
CA LEU A 17 3.44 7.30 17.59
C LEU A 17 2.64 6.02 17.88
N LYS A 18 1.41 6.18 18.36
CA LYS A 18 0.45 5.08 18.52
C LYS A 18 -0.62 5.16 17.43
N PRO A 19 -0.61 4.27 16.42
CA PRO A 19 -1.63 4.24 15.38
C PRO A 19 -3.02 4.06 15.98
N ARG A 20 -4.01 4.82 15.49
CA ARG A 20 -5.42 4.63 15.85
C ARG A 20 -6.05 3.41 15.17
N ARG A 21 -5.50 3.00 14.04
CA ARG A 21 -5.89 1.80 13.28
C ARG A 21 -4.76 0.78 13.31
N THR A 22 -5.11 -0.48 13.16
CA THR A 22 -4.13 -1.56 13.03
C THR A 22 -3.31 -1.38 11.76
N LEU A 23 -1.99 -1.37 11.88
CA LEU A 23 -1.06 -1.49 10.76
C LEU A 23 -0.61 -2.94 10.68
N ARG A 24 -0.84 -3.59 9.54
CA ARG A 24 -0.46 -5.00 9.29
C ARG A 24 0.53 -5.03 8.13
N ALA A 25 1.73 -5.55 8.37
CA ALA A 25 2.66 -5.91 7.30
C ALA A 25 2.41 -7.37 6.93
N VAL A 26 2.20 -7.65 5.64
CA VAL A 26 2.00 -9.00 5.11
C VAL A 26 3.12 -9.27 4.12
N THR A 27 3.83 -10.37 4.32
CA THR A 27 4.81 -10.89 3.37
C THR A 27 4.18 -12.09 2.68
N LEU A 28 3.99 -11.99 1.37
CA LEU A 28 3.39 -13.06 0.58
C LEU A 28 4.52 -13.89 -0.03
N ASP A 29 4.62 -15.15 0.40
CA ASP A 29 5.47 -16.12 -0.29
C ASP A 29 4.74 -16.58 -1.57
N TYR A 30 5.50 -16.83 -2.65
CA TYR A 30 4.97 -17.24 -3.96
C TYR A 30 4.03 -16.20 -4.62
N SER A 31 4.52 -14.96 -4.80
CA SER A 31 3.84 -13.85 -5.51
C SER A 31 4.01 -13.91 -7.04
N GLU A 32 3.98 -12.77 -7.75
CA GLU A 32 3.90 -12.55 -9.21
C GLU A 32 4.45 -13.69 -10.09
N GLY A 33 5.70 -14.13 -9.87
CA GLY A 33 6.36 -15.18 -10.65
C GLY A 33 5.75 -16.60 -10.57
N ASN A 34 4.84 -16.84 -9.63
CA ASN A 34 4.13 -18.11 -9.46
C ASN A 34 2.61 -17.98 -9.69
N GLY A 35 2.14 -16.84 -10.23
CA GLY A 35 0.72 -16.61 -10.48
C GLY A 35 -0.08 -16.08 -9.28
N LEU A 36 0.58 -15.34 -8.36
CA LEU A 36 -0.07 -14.66 -7.23
C LEU A 36 -0.80 -15.61 -6.26
N VAL A 37 -0.23 -16.81 -6.06
CA VAL A 37 -0.81 -17.85 -5.18
C VAL A 37 -0.89 -17.36 -3.74
N GLY A 38 0.16 -16.68 -3.27
CA GLY A 38 0.19 -16.08 -1.93
C GLY A 38 -0.96 -15.09 -1.70
N ALA A 39 -1.15 -14.14 -2.62
CA ALA A 39 -2.24 -13.16 -2.55
C ALA A 39 -3.63 -13.82 -2.61
N ALA A 40 -3.81 -14.81 -3.48
CA ALA A 40 -5.08 -15.53 -3.61
C ALA A 40 -5.45 -16.25 -2.31
N GLU A 41 -4.49 -16.94 -1.70
CA GLU A 41 -4.71 -17.65 -0.45
C GLU A 41 -4.91 -16.70 0.73
N PHE A 42 -4.20 -15.56 0.75
CA PHE A 42 -4.42 -14.51 1.74
C PHE A 42 -5.86 -14.00 1.70
N VAL A 43 -6.35 -13.64 0.52
CA VAL A 43 -7.73 -13.18 0.31
C VAL A 43 -8.72 -14.27 0.69
N ARG A 44 -8.48 -15.54 0.32
CA ARG A 44 -9.35 -16.66 0.68
C ARG A 44 -9.51 -16.80 2.19
N ARG A 45 -8.42 -16.65 2.95
CA ARG A 45 -8.41 -16.80 4.42
C ARG A 45 -8.99 -15.59 5.16
N HIS A 46 -8.87 -14.38 4.61
CA HIS A 46 -9.26 -13.13 5.27
C HIS A 46 -10.43 -12.43 4.57
N ARG A 47 -11.21 -13.16 3.77
CA ARG A 47 -12.29 -12.59 2.94
C ARG A 47 -13.27 -11.77 3.77
N ASP A 48 -13.64 -12.28 4.94
CA ASP A 48 -14.61 -11.65 5.84
C ASP A 48 -14.01 -10.44 6.60
N GLU A 49 -12.70 -10.20 6.49
CA GLU A 49 -12.02 -9.03 7.07
C GLU A 49 -11.89 -7.87 6.08
N MET A 50 -12.16 -8.07 4.78
CA MET A 50 -11.85 -7.08 3.73
C MET A 50 -12.58 -5.75 3.93
N ASP A 51 -13.82 -5.79 4.43
CA ASP A 51 -14.60 -4.58 4.74
C ASP A 51 -13.98 -3.72 5.85
N ASN A 52 -13.08 -4.31 6.66
CA ASN A 52 -12.34 -3.58 7.70
C ASN A 52 -11.02 -2.98 7.20
N VAL A 53 -10.60 -3.27 5.96
CA VAL A 53 -9.35 -2.78 5.39
C VAL A 53 -9.57 -1.40 4.78
N SER A 54 -8.97 -0.37 5.38
CA SER A 54 -9.12 1.02 4.91
C SER A 54 -8.28 1.34 3.66
N LEU A 55 -7.12 0.70 3.52
CA LEU A 55 -6.18 0.90 2.43
C LEU A 55 -5.18 -0.27 2.43
N ALA A 56 -4.91 -0.84 1.26
CA ALA A 56 -3.78 -1.74 1.05
C ALA A 56 -2.70 -1.02 0.21
N ILE A 57 -1.43 -1.16 0.61
CA ILE A 57 -0.31 -0.54 -0.10
C ILE A 57 0.67 -1.66 -0.48
N GLU A 58 1.03 -1.72 -1.76
CA GLU A 58 2.05 -2.63 -2.27
C GLU A 58 3.41 -1.93 -2.40
N SER A 59 4.46 -2.74 -2.38
CA SER A 59 5.84 -2.33 -2.62
C SER A 59 6.57 -3.46 -3.33
N ASP A 60 6.16 -3.77 -4.56
CA ASP A 60 6.70 -4.89 -5.36
C ASP A 60 7.66 -4.41 -6.46
N THR A 61 7.61 -3.12 -6.78
CA THR A 61 8.31 -2.54 -7.93
C THR A 61 9.78 -2.16 -7.63
N GLY A 62 10.42 -2.71 -6.59
CA GLY A 62 11.85 -2.49 -6.29
C GLY A 62 12.17 -1.29 -5.38
N THR A 63 13.40 -0.78 -5.44
CA THR A 63 13.92 0.30 -4.56
C THR A 63 14.27 1.57 -5.32
N PHE A 64 13.57 1.85 -6.42
CA PHE A 64 13.78 3.06 -7.21
C PHE A 64 13.40 4.33 -6.42
N ALA A 65 13.55 5.50 -7.03
CA ALA A 65 13.16 6.78 -6.43
C ALA A 65 11.72 7.11 -6.84
N PRO A 66 10.69 6.71 -6.05
CA PRO A 66 9.33 7.03 -6.41
C PRO A 66 9.10 8.54 -6.32
N TYR A 67 8.29 9.06 -7.25
CA TYR A 67 7.92 10.48 -7.25
C TYR A 67 6.54 10.73 -6.60
N GLY A 68 5.92 9.69 -6.02
CA GLY A 68 4.58 9.78 -5.46
C GLY A 68 3.93 8.43 -5.18
N LEU A 69 2.60 8.44 -5.10
CA LEU A 69 1.75 7.26 -4.91
C LEU A 69 0.64 7.21 -5.96
N THR A 70 0.19 6.01 -6.27
CA THR A 70 -1.08 5.79 -6.98
C THR A 70 -2.22 5.57 -5.98
N THR A 71 -3.46 5.73 -6.41
CA THR A 71 -4.63 5.29 -5.66
C THR A 71 -5.71 4.78 -6.59
N SER A 72 -6.41 3.72 -6.18
CA SER A 72 -7.62 3.24 -6.87
C SER A 72 -8.90 3.97 -6.44
N SER A 73 -8.85 4.78 -5.37
CA SER A 73 -10.05 5.38 -4.79
C SER A 73 -10.45 6.67 -5.50
N GLU A 74 -11.64 6.67 -6.10
CA GLU A 74 -12.27 7.87 -6.68
C GLU A 74 -12.85 8.84 -5.62
N SER A 75 -12.89 8.45 -4.35
CA SER A 75 -13.37 9.31 -3.27
C SER A 75 -12.49 10.56 -3.10
N ASN A 76 -13.10 11.74 -3.23
CA ASN A 76 -12.46 13.04 -3.02
C ASN A 76 -11.82 13.15 -1.62
N LEU A 77 -12.48 12.60 -0.59
CA LEU A 77 -11.96 12.63 0.77
C LEU A 77 -10.67 11.79 0.88
N THR A 78 -10.67 10.60 0.30
CA THR A 78 -9.48 9.73 0.30
C THR A 78 -8.32 10.39 -0.42
N GLN A 79 -8.56 10.96 -1.62
CA GLN A 79 -7.51 11.65 -2.36
C GLN A 79 -7.00 12.90 -1.64
N CYS A 80 -7.86 13.64 -0.95
CA CYS A 80 -7.45 14.78 -0.12
C CYS A 80 -6.50 14.32 1.00
N ILE A 81 -6.86 13.28 1.75
CA ILE A 81 -5.99 12.71 2.80
C ILE A 81 -4.65 12.26 2.22
N LEU A 82 -4.65 11.58 1.07
CA LEU A 82 -3.41 11.12 0.44
C LEU A 82 -2.51 12.28 0.00
N ARG A 83 -3.08 13.37 -0.55
CA ARG A 83 -2.32 14.58 -0.90
C ARG A 83 -1.68 15.23 0.33
N GLU A 84 -2.39 15.30 1.45
CA GLU A 84 -1.83 15.81 2.71
C GLU A 84 -0.65 14.94 3.20
N VAL A 85 -0.77 13.61 3.12
CA VAL A 85 0.32 12.69 3.45
C VAL A 85 1.52 12.88 2.51
N LEU A 86 1.27 13.02 1.21
CA LEU A 86 2.31 13.25 0.20
C LEU A 86 3.01 14.60 0.37
N SER A 87 2.35 15.60 0.94
CA SER A 87 3.00 16.89 1.24
C SER A 87 4.19 16.73 2.20
N LEU A 88 4.13 15.75 3.12
CA LEU A 88 5.22 15.42 4.04
C LEU A 88 6.45 14.83 3.32
N MET A 89 6.27 14.38 2.08
CA MET A 89 7.31 13.77 1.24
C MET A 89 7.99 14.79 0.32
N ALA A 90 7.67 16.08 0.44
CA ALA A 90 8.33 17.16 -0.30
C ALA A 90 9.88 17.12 -0.24
N PRO A 91 10.53 16.79 0.90
CA PRO A 91 12.00 16.74 0.96
C PRO A 91 12.64 15.68 0.05
N ILE A 92 11.89 14.66 -0.36
CA ILE A 92 12.36 13.60 -1.26
C ILE A 92 11.74 13.70 -2.67
N GLY A 93 11.00 14.77 -2.96
CA GLY A 93 10.36 14.98 -4.26
C GLY A 93 9.18 14.05 -4.56
N ALA A 94 8.72 13.24 -3.59
CA ALA A 94 7.72 12.21 -3.81
C ALA A 94 6.29 12.71 -3.51
N THR A 95 5.83 13.73 -4.24
CA THR A 95 4.60 14.48 -3.91
C THR A 95 3.41 14.22 -4.84
N THR A 96 3.59 13.45 -5.90
CA THR A 96 2.54 13.21 -6.90
C THR A 96 1.50 12.20 -6.40
N LEU A 97 0.23 12.44 -6.73
CA LEU A 97 -0.85 11.47 -6.57
C LEU A 97 -1.46 11.17 -7.93
N GLU A 98 -1.46 9.91 -8.33
CA GLU A 98 -2.10 9.46 -9.58
C GLU A 98 -3.31 8.58 -9.28
N LEU A 99 -4.42 8.82 -9.99
CA LEU A 99 -5.58 7.93 -9.96
C LEU A 99 -5.32 6.77 -10.92
N SER A 100 -4.98 5.60 -10.39
CA SER A 100 -4.63 4.41 -11.16
C SER A 100 -4.70 3.18 -10.26
N VAL A 101 -5.20 2.07 -10.79
CA VAL A 101 -5.12 0.75 -10.13
C VAL A 101 -3.79 0.14 -10.54
N ARG A 102 -2.89 -0.06 -9.56
CA ARG A 102 -1.59 -0.71 -9.73
C ARG A 102 -1.30 -1.61 -8.54
N GLY A 103 -0.52 -2.66 -8.81
CA GLY A 103 0.04 -3.57 -7.82
C GLY A 103 -0.53 -4.99 -7.96
N SER A 104 0.36 -5.97 -8.11
CA SER A 104 0.04 -7.32 -8.56
C SER A 104 -0.67 -8.15 -7.47
N ASP A 105 -0.20 -8.09 -6.23
CA ASP A 105 -0.78 -8.81 -5.10
C ASP A 105 -2.02 -8.09 -4.55
N VAL A 106 -2.07 -6.76 -4.64
CA VAL A 106 -3.21 -5.95 -4.15
C VAL A 106 -4.41 -5.94 -5.10
N ASP A 107 -4.25 -6.30 -6.39
CA ASP A 107 -5.36 -6.39 -7.35
C ASP A 107 -6.50 -7.30 -6.88
N LYS A 108 -6.18 -8.40 -6.17
CA LYS A 108 -7.19 -9.30 -5.62
C LYS A 108 -7.99 -8.66 -4.48
N LEU A 109 -7.38 -7.74 -3.73
CA LEU A 109 -8.06 -6.98 -2.69
C LEU A 109 -8.90 -5.87 -3.32
N HIS A 110 -8.39 -5.21 -4.36
CA HIS A 110 -9.13 -4.23 -5.14
C HIS A 110 -10.44 -4.82 -5.69
N ALA A 111 -10.40 -6.05 -6.21
CA ALA A 111 -11.59 -6.77 -6.69
C ALA A 111 -12.66 -7.00 -5.61
N LEU A 112 -12.30 -6.89 -4.32
CA LEU A 112 -13.21 -6.99 -3.18
C LEU A 112 -13.59 -5.61 -2.60
N GLY A 113 -13.27 -4.52 -3.29
CA GLY A 113 -13.65 -3.16 -2.90
C GLY A 113 -12.67 -2.47 -1.95
N VAL A 114 -11.52 -3.10 -1.64
CA VAL A 114 -10.47 -2.48 -0.82
C VAL A 114 -9.74 -1.42 -1.65
N PRO A 115 -9.61 -0.18 -1.18
CA PRO A 115 -8.75 0.81 -1.83
C PRO A 115 -7.30 0.34 -1.85
N VAL A 116 -6.63 0.46 -3.00
CA VAL A 116 -5.23 0.04 -3.18
C VAL A 116 -4.36 1.21 -3.61
N SER A 117 -3.07 1.10 -3.33
CA SER A 117 -2.04 2.09 -3.65
C SER A 117 -0.69 1.40 -3.88
N ASP A 118 0.10 1.92 -4.80
CA ASP A 118 1.48 1.51 -5.06
C ASP A 118 2.35 2.76 -5.27
N ALA A 119 3.66 2.63 -5.08
CA ALA A 119 4.60 3.72 -5.30
C ALA A 119 4.75 4.04 -6.80
N THR A 120 4.64 5.32 -7.20
CA THR A 120 4.83 5.68 -8.62
C THR A 120 6.30 5.53 -9.02
N GLN A 121 6.54 5.13 -10.27
CA GLN A 121 7.89 4.99 -10.80
C GLN A 121 7.98 5.58 -12.21
N SER A 122 9.13 6.18 -12.52
CA SER A 122 9.49 6.51 -13.90
C SER A 122 9.83 5.21 -14.62
N GLN A 123 9.15 4.94 -15.75
CA GLN A 123 9.50 3.83 -16.64
C GLN A 123 10.95 3.93 -17.13
#